data_AF-A0A2H0RA34-F1
#
_entry.id   AF-A0A2H0RA34-F1
#
_cell.length_a   1.000
_cell.length_b   1.000
_cell.length_c   1.000
_cell.angle_alpha   90.00
_cell.angle_beta   90.00
_cell.angle_gamma   90.00
#
_symmetry.space_group_name_H-M   'P 1'
#
loop_
_entity.id
_entity.type
_entity.pdbx_description
1 polymer ?
#
loop_
_entity_poly.entity_id
_entity_poly.type
_entity_poly.pdbx_seq_one_letter_code
_entity_poly.pdbx_strand_id
1 'polypeptide(L)'
;MNIEKIEIRKIKKLDHKQFKAKVDVAFHTDEFGVISIKGFRIGNSKFGGMPWVEPPSYQMFGKYEKCLFLEGEGVWEQLVTFLIDKCIEEGIELVVTATDSEVVDPEEIPF
;
A
#
# COMPACT_ATOMS: atom_id res chain seq x y z
N MET A 1 14.46 14.13 9.53
CA MET A 1 13.47 13.23 10.14
C MET A 1 13.81 11.78 9.82
N ASN A 2 14.26 11.05 10.83
CA ASN A 2 14.44 9.60 10.73
C ASN A 2 13.23 8.89 11.33
N ILE A 3 12.82 7.78 10.70
CA ILE A 3 11.74 6.93 11.22
C ILE A 3 12.38 5.85 12.08
N GLU A 4 12.13 5.89 13.39
CA GLU A 4 12.68 4.92 14.34
C GLU A 4 11.82 3.65 14.42
N LYS A 5 10.49 3.83 14.35
CA LYS A 5 9.52 2.74 14.47
C LYS A 5 8.24 3.05 13.71
N ILE A 6 7.68 2.01 13.09
CA ILE A 6 6.37 2.03 12.43
C ILE A 6 5.42 1.15 13.24
N GLU A 7 4.22 1.65 13.51
CA GLU A 7 3.19 0.95 14.27
C GLU A 7 1.84 1.05 13.57
N ILE A 8 1.10 -0.07 13.48
CA ILE A 8 -0.28 -0.05 13.02
C ILE A 8 -1.18 0.32 14.20
N ARG A 9 -1.96 1.39 14.03
CA ARG A 9 -2.89 1.88 15.04
C ARG A 9 -4.28 1.28 14.86
N LYS A 10 -4.68 1.04 13.62
CA LYS A 10 -6.01 0.54 13.29
C LYS A 10 -6.02 -0.12 11.92
N ILE A 11 -6.66 -1.27 11.84
CA ILE A 11 -7.07 -1.88 10.57
C ILE A 11 -8.60 -1.93 10.54
N LYS A 12 -9.19 -1.46 9.43
CA LYS A 12 -10.64 -1.55 9.18
C LYS A 12 -10.86 -2.32 7.89
N LYS A 13 -11.55 -3.47 7.97
CA LYS A 13 -12.00 -4.21 6.79
C LYS A 13 -12.98 -3.35 5.97
N LEU A 14 -12.77 -3.34 4.66
CA LEU A 14 -13.62 -2.64 3.70
C LEU A 14 -14.37 -3.66 2.86
N ASP A 15 -15.67 -3.45 2.71
CA ASP A 15 -16.48 -4.17 1.72
C ASP A 15 -16.45 -3.41 0.39
N HIS A 16 -15.28 -3.36 -0.23
CA HIS A 16 -15.06 -2.70 -1.51
C HIS A 16 -14.47 -3.70 -2.52
N LYS A 17 -14.82 -3.52 -3.81
CA LYS A 17 -14.36 -4.41 -4.88
C LYS A 17 -12.83 -4.42 -4.98
N GLN A 18 -12.23 -3.22 -4.97
CA GLN A 18 -10.79 -3.03 -5.13
C GLN A 18 -10.00 -3.05 -3.81
N PHE A 19 -10.55 -2.47 -2.74
CA PHE A 19 -9.85 -2.29 -1.46
C PHE A 19 -10.45 -3.20 -0.42
N LYS A 20 -9.61 -3.84 0.39
CA LYS A 20 -10.01 -4.80 1.41
C LYS A 20 -9.77 -4.28 2.83
N ALA A 21 -8.86 -3.32 2.99
CA ALA A 21 -8.58 -2.70 4.26
C ALA A 21 -8.29 -1.19 4.15
N LYS A 22 -8.63 -0.47 5.22
CA LYS A 22 -8.15 0.88 5.52
C LYS A 22 -7.28 0.81 6.78
N VAL A 23 -6.05 1.32 6.69
CA VAL A 23 -5.07 1.24 7.78
C VAL A 23 -4.62 2.64 8.21
N ASP A 24 -4.52 2.83 9.52
CA ASP A 24 -3.92 4.00 10.14
C ASP A 24 -2.57 3.61 10.73
N VAL A 25 -1.54 4.38 10.42
CA VAL A 25 -0.14 4.10 10.78
C VAL A 25 0.38 5.22 11.67
N ALA A 26 1.18 4.87 12.67
CA ALA A 26 1.96 5.80 13.46
C ALA A 26 3.45 5.62 13.15
N PHE A 27 4.10 6.74 12.81
CA PHE A 27 5.53 6.84 12.63
C PHE A 27 6.11 7.50 13.88
N HIS A 28 6.98 6.77 14.57
CA HIS A 28 7.77 7.33 15.67
C HIS A 28 9.03 7.93 15.04
N THR A 29 9.21 9.22 15.24
CA THR A 29 10.24 10.04 14.61
C THR A 29 11.08 10.72 15.69
N ASP A 30 12.37 10.85 15.41
CA ASP A 30 13.35 11.50 16.28
C ASP A 30 13.01 12.97 16.54
N GLU A 31 12.59 13.70 15.50
CA GLU A 31 12.38 15.15 15.54
C GLU A 31 10.94 15.58 15.87
N PHE A 32 9.93 14.80 15.46
CA PHE A 32 8.51 15.22 15.54
C PHE A 32 7.67 14.34 16.47
N GLY A 33 8.31 13.42 17.21
CA GLY A 33 7.62 12.46 18.05
C GLY A 33 6.76 11.50 17.24
N VAL A 34 5.50 11.29 17.62
CA VAL A 34 4.60 10.33 16.97
C VAL A 34 3.70 11.03 15.95
N ILE A 35 3.95 10.79 14.67
CA ILE A 35 3.11 11.26 13.57
C ILE A 35 2.13 10.15 13.19
N SER A 36 0.82 10.41 13.33
CA SER A 36 -0.20 9.47 12.89
C SER A 36 -0.74 9.85 11.51
N ILE A 37 -0.51 8.97 10.54
CA ILE A 37 -1.03 9.09 9.18
C ILE A 37 -2.19 8.11 9.01
N LYS A 38 -3.36 8.65 8.69
CA LYS A 38 -4.61 7.88 8.62
C LYS A 38 -5.02 7.62 7.18
N GLY A 39 -5.55 6.43 6.94
CA GLY A 39 -6.28 6.12 5.71
C GLY A 39 -5.45 5.62 4.54
N PHE A 40 -4.39 4.87 4.80
CA PHE A 40 -3.85 3.97 3.78
C PHE A 40 -4.93 2.98 3.35
N ARG A 41 -4.99 2.66 2.07
CA ARG A 41 -5.94 1.67 1.54
C ARG A 41 -5.17 0.52 0.93
N ILE A 42 -5.48 -0.71 1.34
CA ILE A 42 -4.84 -1.92 0.83
C ILE A 42 -5.86 -2.69 0.01
N GLY A 43 -5.45 -3.12 -1.17
CA GLY A 43 -6.33 -3.78 -2.12
C GLY A 43 -5.61 -4.80 -2.99
N ASN A 44 -6.39 -5.56 -3.74
CA ASN A 44 -5.85 -6.47 -4.74
C ASN A 44 -5.38 -5.68 -5.95
N SER A 45 -4.28 -6.10 -6.56
CA SER A 45 -3.86 -5.56 -7.86
C SER A 45 -4.97 -5.74 -8.89
N LYS A 46 -5.18 -4.72 -9.72
CA LYS A 46 -6.12 -4.81 -10.85
C LYS A 46 -5.62 -5.73 -11.96
N PHE A 47 -4.32 -5.93 -12.07
CA PHE A 47 -3.66 -6.61 -13.19
C PHE A 47 -3.10 -7.99 -12.83
N GLY A 48 -3.52 -8.55 -11.68
CA GLY A 48 -2.79 -9.65 -11.06
C GLY A 48 -1.47 -9.17 -10.41
N GLY A 49 -0.88 -10.01 -9.60
CA GLY A 49 0.39 -9.78 -8.91
C GLY A 49 0.23 -9.52 -7.41
N MET A 50 1.19 -8.79 -6.84
CA MET A 50 1.18 -8.44 -5.43
C MET A 50 0.03 -7.46 -5.08
N PRO A 51 -0.56 -7.57 -3.87
CA PRO A 51 -1.46 -6.55 -3.35
C PRO A 51 -0.80 -5.18 -3.38
N TRP A 52 -1.61 -4.14 -3.51
CA TRP A 52 -1.11 -2.78 -3.61
C TRP A 52 -1.62 -1.93 -2.45
N VAL A 53 -0.79 -0.96 -2.07
CA VAL A 53 -1.09 0.01 -1.01
C VAL A 53 -1.22 1.38 -1.64
N GLU A 54 -2.34 2.04 -1.40
CA GLU A 54 -2.55 3.44 -1.76
C GLU A 54 -2.28 4.32 -0.55
N PRO A 55 -1.42 5.36 -0.67
CA PRO A 55 -1.27 6.34 0.39
C PRO A 55 -2.59 7.13 0.57
N PRO A 56 -2.78 7.77 1.73
CA PRO A 56 -3.89 8.68 1.91
C PRO A 56 -3.86 9.80 0.87
N SER A 57 -5.04 10.16 0.39
CA SER A 57 -5.25 11.23 -0.59
C SER A 57 -6.51 12.03 -0.26
N TYR A 58 -6.58 13.25 -0.78
CA TYR A 58 -7.75 14.12 -0.69
C TYR A 58 -8.19 14.57 -2.08
N GLN A 59 -9.47 14.88 -2.23
CA GLN A 59 -10.01 15.35 -3.50
C GLN A 59 -9.99 16.89 -3.55
N MET A 60 -9.39 17.44 -4.59
CA MET A 60 -9.32 18.87 -4.87
C MET A 60 -9.70 19.12 -6.33
N PHE A 61 -10.77 19.88 -6.57
CA PHE A 61 -11.26 20.21 -7.92
C PHE A 61 -11.43 18.99 -8.86
N GLY A 62 -11.94 17.88 -8.32
CA GLY A 62 -12.14 16.64 -9.08
C GLY A 62 -10.89 15.78 -9.25
N LYS A 63 -9.71 16.25 -8.83
CA LYS A 63 -8.45 15.49 -8.83
C LYS A 63 -8.13 14.96 -7.44
N TYR A 64 -7.41 13.84 -7.37
CA TYR A 64 -6.95 13.27 -6.11
C TYR A 64 -5.47 13.59 -5.93
N GLU A 65 -5.16 14.25 -4.81
CA GLU A 65 -3.80 14.63 -4.43
C GLU A 65 -3.33 13.77 -3.25
N LYS A 66 -2.09 13.30 -3.29
CA LYS A 66 -1.50 12.49 -2.22
C LYS A 66 -1.20 13.36 -1.00
N CYS A 67 -1.51 12.85 0.20
CA CYS A 67 -1.22 13.53 1.46
C CYS A 67 0.17 13.19 2.02
N LEU A 68 0.81 12.15 1.49
CA LEU A 68 2.05 11.61 2.03
C LEU A 68 3.08 11.46 0.92
N PHE A 69 4.28 11.97 1.21
CA PHE A 69 5.48 11.72 0.45
C PHE A 69 6.53 11.20 1.42
N LEU A 70 7.08 10.01 1.14
CA LEU A 70 8.18 9.44 1.91
C LEU A 70 9.41 9.51 1.02
N GLU A 71 10.39 10.32 1.45
CA GLU A 71 11.68 10.45 0.79
C GLU A 71 12.63 9.38 1.32
N GLY A 72 13.27 8.65 0.41
CA GLY A 72 14.22 7.59 0.74
C GLY A 72 14.06 6.39 -0.17
N GLU A 73 15.19 5.85 -0.62
CA GLU A 73 15.21 4.64 -1.43
C GLU A 73 14.72 3.44 -0.60
N GLY A 74 13.70 2.72 -1.08
CA GLY A 74 13.20 1.51 -0.42
C GLY A 74 12.25 1.72 0.76
N VAL A 75 12.10 2.95 1.28
CA VAL A 75 11.26 3.22 2.47
C VAL A 75 9.78 2.95 2.18
N TRP A 76 9.32 3.34 1.00
CA TRP A 76 7.96 3.08 0.56
C TRP A 76 7.71 1.58 0.42
N GLU A 77 8.63 0.86 -0.23
CA GLU A 77 8.55 -0.58 -0.47
C GLU A 77 8.52 -1.35 0.86
N GLN A 78 9.34 -0.97 1.83
CA GLN A 78 9.32 -1.55 3.18
C GLN A 78 7.99 -1.32 3.89
N LEU A 79 7.44 -0.11 3.81
CA LEU A 79 6.12 0.20 4.37
C LEU A 79 5.02 -0.61 3.68
N VAL A 80 5.07 -0.72 2.35
CA VAL A 80 4.10 -1.49 1.56
C VAL A 80 4.07 -2.95 2.02
N THR A 81 5.24 -3.60 2.09
CA THR A 81 5.37 -4.99 2.55
C THR A 81 4.84 -5.14 3.97
N PHE A 82 5.29 -4.26 4.89
CA PHE A 82 4.84 -4.29 6.28
C PHE A 82 3.32 -4.18 6.43
N LEU A 83 2.67 -3.28 5.66
CA LEU A 83 1.21 -3.09 5.73
C LEU A 83 0.45 -4.27 5.14
N ILE A 84 0.96 -4.88 4.07
CA ILE A 84 0.34 -6.06 3.44
C ILE A 84 0.41 -7.25 4.41
N ASP A 85 1.60 -7.54 4.94
CA ASP A 85 1.81 -8.66 5.86
C ASP A 85 0.90 -8.56 7.08
N LYS A 86 0.81 -7.36 7.67
CA LYS A 86 -0.07 -7.11 8.81
C LYS A 86 -1.55 -7.23 8.47
N CYS A 87 -1.97 -6.85 7.26
CA CYS A 87 -3.34 -7.08 6.84
C CYS A 87 -3.64 -8.57 6.70
N ILE A 88 -2.71 -9.37 6.17
CA ILE A 88 -2.86 -10.82 6.04
C ILE A 88 -2.92 -11.48 7.42
N GLU A 89 -2.04 -11.10 8.35
CA GLU A 89 -2.05 -11.57 9.75
C GLU A 89 -3.39 -11.31 10.45
N GLU A 90 -4.02 -10.16 10.16
CA GLU A 90 -5.34 -9.77 10.69
C GLU A 90 -6.52 -10.41 9.92
N GLY A 91 -6.26 -11.37 9.02
CA GLY A 91 -7.27 -12.11 8.29
C GLY A 91 -7.94 -11.34 7.15
N ILE A 92 -7.28 -10.30 6.63
CA ILE A 92 -7.73 -9.63 5.41
C ILE A 92 -7.32 -10.49 4.20
N GLU A 93 -8.31 -10.98 3.47
CA GLU A 93 -8.09 -11.75 2.25
C GLU A 93 -7.53 -10.86 1.13
N LEU A 94 -6.23 -10.97 0.92
CA LEU A 94 -5.51 -10.36 -0.21
C LEU A 94 -5.07 -11.47 -1.17
N VAL A 95 -5.30 -11.24 -2.47
CA VAL A 95 -4.95 -12.22 -3.50
C VAL A 95 -3.53 -11.94 -3.97
N VAL A 96 -2.64 -12.91 -3.76
CA VAL A 96 -1.30 -12.93 -4.33
C VAL A 96 -1.32 -13.94 -5.48
N THR A 97 -1.43 -13.46 -6.72
CA THR A 97 -1.17 -14.33 -7.87
C THR A 97 0.31 -14.23 -8.20
N ALA A 98 1.02 -15.36 -8.21
CA ALA A 98 2.32 -15.42 -8.87
C ALA A 98 2.11 -15.01 -10.32
N THR A 99 2.75 -13.93 -10.75
CA THR A 99 2.84 -13.65 -12.18
C THR A 99 3.80 -14.70 -12.72
N ASP A 100 3.28 -15.79 -13.27
CA ASP A 100 4.08 -16.57 -14.20
C ASP A 100 4.45 -15.60 -15.32
N SER A 101 5.73 -15.25 -15.38
CA SER A 101 6.28 -14.51 -16.49
C SER A 101 6.20 -15.42 -17.70
N GLU A 102 5.05 -15.43 -18.38
CA GLU A 102 4.95 -15.97 -19.72
C GLU A 102 5.93 -15.17 -20.58
N VAL A 103 6.98 -15.87 -21.01
CA VAL A 103 7.93 -15.39 -22.01
C VAL A 103 7.11 -15.15 -23.26
N VAL A 104 6.72 -13.90 -23.51
CA VAL A 104 6.07 -13.50 -24.76
C VAL A 104 7.12 -13.65 -25.84
N ASP A 105 6.95 -14.64 -26.71
CA ASP A 105 7.81 -14.83 -27.88
C ASP A 105 7.65 -13.60 -28.79
N PRO A 106 8.71 -12.80 -29.02
CA PRO A 106 8.63 -11.61 -29.85
C PRO A 106 8.24 -11.91 -31.31
N GLU A 107 8.23 -13.18 -31.74
CA GLU A 107 7.76 -13.60 -33.06
C GLU A 107 6.22 -13.64 -33.20
N GLU A 108 5.45 -13.63 -32.10
CA GLU A 108 3.98 -13.69 -32.14
C GLU A 108 3.28 -12.32 -32.15
N ILE A 109 4.02 -11.20 -32.22
CA ILE A 109 3.41 -9.87 -32.32
C ILE A 109 3.01 -9.59 -33.77
N PRO A 110 1.71 -9.52 -34.13
CA PRO A 110 1.31 -9.14 -35.47
C PRO A 110 1.59 -7.64 -35.68
N PHE A 111 2.38 -7.34 -36.71
CA PHE A 111 2.67 -5.97 -37.18
C PHE A 111 1.43 -5.27 -37.73
#